data_AF-A0RUV4-F1
#
_entry.id   AF-A0RUV4-F1
#
_cell.length_a   1.000
_cell.length_b   1.000
_cell.length_c   1.000
_cell.angle_alpha   90.00
_cell.angle_beta   90.00
_cell.angle_gamma   90.00
#
_symmetry.space_group_name_H-M   'P 1'
#
loop_
_entity.id
_entity.type
_entity.pdbx_description
1 polymer ?
#
loop_
_entity_poly.entity_id
_entity_poly.type
_entity_poly.pdbx_seq_one_letter_code
_entity_poly.pdbx_strand_id
1 'polypeptide(L)'
;MPLAASAQELRFATFQETAQVLVDAGASNVTASVTLQSTSEREMKVPPEIADRITGDENIASVVLTNEDVCVLGVSGESCILVNVARNPDWGGISGTQEAAKIIGDSLIGELNDFFDTQASFHSVFLHHSDDVNVAFDTSGAVSGRGTVSAVYTMPREATDSMYEKISALLLSQEIRASGGFYDAARGLAADESSSMSFAIIRGGPLYQLKVSLVQGGSPGDVINPLEYLQAETLHRSEHFSGGFFPLNSIVQVAVIGKGGITGVSPGLVDFDVVEDTPIPTDLTQTGWIDQSAEGAGEMVFLFGERNSVGSGELAVMLGENPAAPPRPGLIDGIPDESLVVLIIAVAGASGAAALFLRGYKRAPGSRAR
;
A
#
# COMPACT_ATOMS: atom_id res chain seq x y z
N MET A 1 45.58 -11.76 -7.03
CA MET A 1 44.37 -10.96 -7.29
C MET A 1 43.60 -11.68 -8.38
N PRO A 2 42.30 -11.92 -8.18
CA PRO A 2 41.32 -10.85 -8.17
C PRO A 2 40.95 -10.40 -6.77
N LEU A 3 40.62 -9.12 -6.64
CA LEU A 3 39.97 -8.58 -5.46
C LEU A 3 38.59 -9.23 -5.37
N ALA A 4 38.25 -9.73 -4.18
CA ALA A 4 36.86 -9.96 -3.83
C ALA A 4 36.12 -8.64 -4.03
N ALA A 5 35.12 -8.64 -4.92
CA ALA A 5 34.12 -7.60 -4.93
C ALA A 5 33.55 -7.53 -3.50
N SER A 6 33.63 -6.37 -2.88
CA SER A 6 33.02 -6.12 -1.58
C SER A 6 31.51 -6.27 -1.77
N ALA A 7 30.94 -7.43 -1.47
CA ALA A 7 29.49 -7.59 -1.36
C ALA A 7 29.01 -6.57 -0.32
N GLN A 8 28.22 -5.57 -0.74
CA GLN A 8 27.66 -4.60 0.20
C GLN A 8 26.81 -5.37 1.23
N GLU A 9 27.02 -5.11 2.51
CA GLU A 9 26.25 -5.77 3.57
C GLU A 9 24.79 -5.34 3.48
N LEU A 10 23.88 -6.30 3.29
CA LEU A 10 22.45 -6.07 3.21
C LEU A 10 21.94 -5.44 4.51
N ARG A 11 21.25 -4.31 4.40
CA ARG A 11 20.64 -3.61 5.53
C ARG A 11 19.14 -3.48 5.33
N PHE A 12 18.43 -3.38 6.45
CA PHE A 12 16.98 -3.17 6.50
C PHE A 12 16.69 -1.88 7.26
N ALA A 13 15.72 -1.14 6.74
CA ALA A 13 15.17 0.03 7.41
C ALA A 13 13.69 -0.20 7.75
N THR A 14 13.21 0.52 8.77
CA THR A 14 11.79 0.55 9.14
C THR A 14 10.97 1.37 8.14
N PHE A 15 11.58 2.38 7.52
CA PHE A 15 10.98 3.17 6.46
C PHE A 15 10.98 2.42 5.12
N GLN A 16 9.87 2.47 4.39
CA GLN A 16 9.71 1.87 3.08
C GLN A 16 8.95 2.81 2.15
N GLU A 17 9.33 2.79 0.89
CA GLU A 17 8.72 3.55 -0.17
C GLU A 17 8.31 2.62 -1.32
N THR A 18 7.07 2.76 -1.79
CA THR A 18 6.48 1.90 -2.80
C THR A 18 5.73 2.75 -3.81
N ALA A 19 5.97 2.52 -5.09
CA ALA A 19 5.18 3.07 -6.17
C ALA A 19 4.48 1.92 -6.86
N GLN A 20 3.18 2.04 -7.10
CA GLN A 20 2.36 0.95 -7.60
C GLN A 20 1.51 1.42 -8.77
N VAL A 21 1.39 0.57 -9.77
CA VAL A 21 0.40 0.69 -10.83
C VAL A 21 -0.48 -0.55 -10.81
N LEU A 22 -1.74 -0.36 -10.42
CA LEU A 22 -2.77 -1.40 -10.44
C LEU A 22 -3.62 -1.23 -11.69
N VAL A 23 -3.70 -2.29 -12.50
CA VAL A 23 -4.57 -2.37 -13.66
C VAL A 23 -5.78 -3.22 -13.33
N ASP A 24 -6.94 -2.59 -13.29
CA ASP A 24 -8.22 -3.29 -13.25
C ASP A 24 -8.77 -3.41 -14.67
N ALA A 25 -8.49 -4.54 -15.31
CA ALA A 25 -9.00 -4.86 -16.64
C ALA A 25 -10.53 -5.03 -16.65
N GLY A 26 -11.13 -5.34 -15.49
CA GLY A 26 -12.56 -5.48 -15.32
C GLY A 26 -13.31 -4.16 -15.31
N ALA A 27 -12.75 -3.15 -14.65
CA ALA A 27 -13.30 -1.80 -14.56
C ALA A 27 -12.77 -0.85 -15.65
N SER A 28 -11.74 -1.27 -16.42
CA SER A 28 -11.01 -0.41 -17.35
C SER A 28 -10.45 0.83 -16.65
N ASN A 29 -9.80 0.60 -15.52
CA ASN A 29 -9.15 1.63 -14.72
C ASN A 29 -7.69 1.26 -14.46
N VAL A 30 -6.84 2.28 -14.38
CA VAL A 30 -5.47 2.16 -13.90
C VAL A 30 -5.29 3.07 -12.71
N THR A 31 -4.92 2.50 -11.57
CA THR A 31 -4.63 3.26 -10.35
C THR A 31 -3.12 3.36 -10.20
N ALA A 32 -2.60 4.58 -10.24
CA ALA A 32 -1.23 4.87 -9.85
C ALA A 32 -1.23 5.27 -8.38
N SER A 33 -0.27 4.78 -7.59
CA SER A 33 -0.12 5.24 -6.21
C SER A 33 1.32 5.25 -5.75
N VAL A 34 1.60 6.10 -4.77
CA VAL A 34 2.85 6.10 -4.03
C VAL A 34 2.53 6.03 -2.55
N THR A 35 3.13 5.06 -1.87
CA THR A 35 2.99 4.81 -0.44
C THR A 35 4.33 4.97 0.24
N LEU A 36 4.38 5.83 1.25
CA LEU A 36 5.45 5.92 2.23
C LEU A 36 4.96 5.24 3.51
N GLN A 37 5.75 4.35 4.09
CA GLN A 37 5.36 3.64 5.29
C GLN A 37 6.51 3.45 6.26
N SER A 38 6.19 3.33 7.54
CA SER A 38 7.18 3.12 8.59
C SER A 38 6.61 2.40 9.79
N THR A 39 7.48 1.69 10.50
CA THR A 39 7.21 1.18 11.85
C THR A 39 7.86 1.96 12.99
N SER A 40 8.42 3.14 12.66
CA SER A 40 9.18 3.97 13.58
C SER A 40 8.54 5.34 13.76
N GLU A 41 8.23 5.69 15.00
CA GLU A 41 7.72 7.02 15.39
C GLU A 41 8.71 8.16 15.16
N ARG A 42 9.99 7.83 14.93
CA ARG A 42 11.01 8.84 14.58
C ARG A 42 10.95 9.25 13.11
N GLU A 43 10.52 8.31 12.27
CA GLU A 43 10.37 8.50 10.82
C GLU A 43 8.99 9.10 10.52
N MET A 44 7.94 8.57 11.17
CA MET A 44 6.58 9.13 11.16
C MET A 44 6.16 9.58 12.56
N LYS A 45 6.14 10.89 12.78
CA LYS A 45 5.98 11.59 14.05
C LYS A 45 4.52 11.67 14.51
N VAL A 46 3.86 10.52 14.62
CA VAL A 46 2.58 10.44 15.32
C VAL A 46 2.82 10.65 16.82
N PRO A 47 2.03 11.49 17.52
CA PRO A 47 2.13 11.65 18.96
C PRO A 47 1.99 10.30 19.68
N PRO A 48 2.88 9.98 20.64
CA PRO A 48 2.82 8.71 21.37
C PRO A 48 1.47 8.45 22.04
N GLU A 49 0.82 9.51 22.54
CA GLU A 49 -0.51 9.42 23.17
C GLU A 49 -1.57 8.86 22.19
N ILE A 50 -1.52 9.28 20.92
CA ILE A 50 -2.43 8.78 19.88
C ILE A 50 -2.01 7.36 19.45
N ALA A 51 -0.72 7.16 19.21
CA ALA A 51 -0.17 5.88 18.77
C ALA A 51 -0.44 4.76 19.79
N ASP A 52 -0.17 4.99 21.08
CA ASP A 52 -0.38 4.03 22.17
C ASP A 52 -1.86 3.70 22.35
N ARG A 53 -2.76 4.70 22.21
CA ARG A 53 -4.20 4.45 22.29
C ARG A 53 -4.70 3.57 21.15
N ILE A 54 -4.27 3.85 19.91
CA ILE A 54 -4.69 3.07 18.73
C ILE A 54 -4.09 1.67 18.77
N THR A 55 -2.82 1.53 19.14
CA THR A 55 -2.13 0.24 19.11
C THR A 55 -2.40 -0.63 20.36
N GLY A 56 -2.76 -0.01 21.48
CA GLY A 56 -3.02 -0.66 22.76
C GLY A 56 -4.48 -1.07 23.02
N ASP A 57 -5.46 -0.51 22.30
CA ASP A 57 -6.87 -0.91 22.42
C ASP A 57 -7.19 -2.07 21.47
N GLU A 58 -7.55 -3.23 22.04
CA GLU A 58 -7.89 -4.43 21.27
C GLU A 58 -9.11 -4.26 20.37
N ASN A 59 -9.99 -3.31 20.68
CA ASN A 59 -11.18 -3.02 19.89
C ASN A 59 -10.85 -2.16 18.67
N ILE A 60 -9.74 -1.43 18.64
CA ILE A 60 -9.36 -0.61 17.49
C ILE A 60 -8.60 -1.47 16.49
N ALA A 61 -9.02 -1.46 15.23
CA ALA A 61 -8.29 -2.10 14.14
C ALA A 61 -7.33 -1.11 13.47
N SER A 62 -7.82 0.08 13.16
CA SER A 62 -7.02 1.15 12.55
C SER A 62 -7.72 2.51 12.65
N VAL A 63 -6.95 3.58 12.42
CA VAL A 63 -7.47 4.91 12.16
C VAL A 63 -7.01 5.34 10.77
N VAL A 64 -7.92 5.89 9.97
CA VAL A 64 -7.64 6.37 8.62
C VAL A 64 -8.12 7.79 8.44
N LEU A 65 -7.28 8.66 7.90
CA LEU A 65 -7.60 10.00 7.42
C LEU A 65 -7.54 9.98 5.89
N THR A 66 -8.56 10.47 5.18
CA THR A 66 -8.59 10.46 3.71
C THR A 66 -9.38 11.63 3.12
N ASN A 67 -9.06 12.05 1.90
CA ASN A 67 -9.88 12.97 1.08
C ASN A 67 -10.43 12.31 -0.20
N GLU A 68 -10.44 10.99 -0.24
CA GLU A 68 -11.08 10.21 -1.30
C GLU A 68 -12.53 10.63 -1.49
N ASP A 69 -13.00 10.66 -2.74
CA ASP A 69 -14.34 11.17 -3.06
C ASP A 69 -15.43 10.40 -2.33
N VAL A 70 -15.25 9.09 -2.15
CA VAL A 70 -16.16 8.20 -1.43
C VAL A 70 -15.36 7.40 -0.41
N CYS A 71 -15.32 7.86 0.85
CA CYS A 71 -14.60 7.16 1.91
C CYS A 71 -15.36 5.95 2.51
N VAL A 72 -16.70 6.00 2.46
CA VAL A 72 -17.63 4.90 2.72
C VAL A 72 -18.88 5.09 1.88
N LEU A 73 -19.64 4.02 1.62
CA LEU A 73 -20.89 4.12 0.89
C LEU A 73 -21.85 5.12 1.56
N GLY A 74 -22.31 6.10 0.80
CA GLY A 74 -23.23 7.15 1.26
C GLY A 74 -22.56 8.42 1.79
N VAL A 75 -21.23 8.48 1.86
CA VAL A 75 -20.47 9.71 2.11
C VAL A 75 -19.72 10.07 0.84
N SER A 76 -20.03 11.24 0.25
CA SER A 76 -19.34 11.70 -0.95
C SER A 76 -19.01 13.19 -0.89
N GLY A 77 -17.90 13.58 -1.52
CA GLY A 77 -17.47 14.97 -1.60
C GLY A 77 -17.00 15.57 -0.26
N GLU A 78 -16.69 14.74 0.73
CA GLU A 78 -16.17 15.11 2.04
C GLU A 78 -14.85 14.39 2.31
N SER A 79 -13.97 15.00 3.11
CA SER A 79 -12.83 14.28 3.70
C SER A 79 -13.30 13.55 4.95
N CYS A 80 -12.65 12.43 5.28
CA CYS A 80 -13.08 11.55 6.34
C CYS A 80 -11.96 11.20 7.32
N ILE A 81 -12.34 11.04 8.59
CA ILE A 81 -11.61 10.26 9.58
C ILE A 81 -12.44 9.02 9.89
N LEU A 82 -11.86 7.85 9.67
CA LEU A 82 -12.45 6.55 9.95
C LEU A 82 -11.76 5.95 11.17
N VAL A 83 -12.51 5.73 12.25
CA VAL A 83 -12.03 4.90 13.37
C VAL A 83 -12.60 3.50 13.17
N ASN A 84 -11.75 2.60 12.68
CA ASN A 84 -12.12 1.23 12.38
C ASN A 84 -11.98 0.39 13.64
N VAL A 85 -13.07 -0.21 14.08
CA VAL A 85 -13.11 -1.11 15.23
C VAL A 85 -13.31 -2.56 14.79
N ALA A 86 -12.68 -3.49 15.50
CA ALA A 86 -12.93 -4.91 15.34
C ALA A 86 -14.33 -5.25 15.86
N ARG A 87 -15.08 -6.07 15.12
CA ARG A 87 -16.39 -6.54 15.58
C ARG A 87 -16.23 -7.42 16.82
N ASN A 88 -16.95 -7.07 17.87
CA ASN A 88 -17.05 -7.89 19.07
C ASN A 88 -18.44 -8.57 19.12
N PRO A 89 -18.52 -9.91 19.21
CA PRO A 89 -19.79 -10.63 19.27
C PRO A 89 -20.63 -10.29 20.52
N ASP A 90 -20.01 -9.76 21.58
CA ASP A 90 -20.67 -9.43 22.84
C ASP A 90 -21.47 -8.12 22.78
N TRP A 91 -21.35 -7.32 21.71
CA TRP A 91 -22.02 -6.03 21.55
C TRP A 91 -23.51 -6.13 21.19
N GLY A 92 -24.17 -7.26 21.43
CA GLY A 92 -25.63 -7.35 21.35
C GLY A 92 -26.22 -7.12 19.95
N GLY A 93 -25.51 -7.54 18.89
CA GLY A 93 -25.97 -7.45 17.51
C GLY A 93 -25.70 -6.09 16.86
N ILE A 94 -26.43 -5.77 15.79
CA ILE A 94 -26.12 -4.62 14.91
C ILE A 94 -26.18 -3.28 15.66
N SER A 95 -27.26 -3.02 16.41
CA SER A 95 -27.45 -1.73 17.09
C SER A 95 -26.40 -1.50 18.17
N GLY A 96 -26.09 -2.49 19.00
CA GLY A 96 -25.06 -2.34 20.02
C GLY A 96 -23.65 -2.30 19.42
N THR A 97 -23.41 -2.98 18.28
CA THR A 97 -22.17 -2.82 17.52
C THR A 97 -21.99 -1.39 17.01
N GLN A 98 -23.05 -0.77 16.49
CA GLN A 98 -23.00 0.61 16.03
C GLN A 98 -22.74 1.58 17.18
N GLU A 99 -23.45 1.42 18.30
CA GLU A 99 -23.25 2.25 19.48
C GLU A 99 -21.82 2.11 20.04
N ALA A 100 -21.30 0.89 20.15
CA ALA A 100 -19.95 0.64 20.63
C ALA A 100 -18.89 1.27 19.72
N ALA A 101 -19.02 1.11 18.40
CA ALA A 101 -18.10 1.74 17.44
C ALA A 101 -18.12 3.27 17.58
N LYS A 102 -19.31 3.87 17.71
CA LYS A 102 -19.45 5.31 17.92
C LYS A 102 -18.77 5.76 19.22
N ILE A 103 -19.01 5.07 20.34
CA ILE A 103 -18.38 5.39 21.64
C ILE A 103 -16.85 5.35 21.54
N ILE A 104 -16.29 4.32 20.92
CA ILE A 104 -14.85 4.19 20.72
C ILE A 104 -14.32 5.34 19.85
N GLY A 105 -14.97 5.62 18.72
CA GLY A 105 -14.58 6.72 17.84
C GLY A 105 -14.67 8.08 18.52
N ASP A 106 -15.74 8.37 19.26
CA ASP A 106 -15.95 9.64 19.96
C ASP A 106 -14.87 9.87 21.02
N SER A 107 -14.34 8.78 21.60
CA SER A 107 -13.25 8.86 22.57
C SER A 107 -11.92 9.31 21.94
N LEU A 108 -11.75 9.19 20.62
CA LEU A 108 -10.51 9.51 19.90
C LEU A 108 -10.61 10.77 19.06
N ILE A 109 -11.79 11.09 18.53
CA ILE A 109 -11.93 12.12 17.49
C ILE A 109 -11.41 13.49 17.91
N GLY A 110 -11.51 13.86 19.20
CA GLY A 110 -10.96 15.11 19.71
C GLY A 110 -9.45 15.21 19.50
N GLU A 111 -8.70 14.20 19.94
CA GLU A 111 -7.23 14.15 19.78
C GLU A 111 -6.82 14.04 18.30
N LEU A 112 -7.60 13.30 17.50
CA LEU A 112 -7.35 13.19 16.06
C LEU A 112 -7.57 14.54 15.33
N ASN A 113 -8.62 15.27 15.68
CA ASN A 113 -8.87 16.61 15.14
C ASN A 113 -7.76 17.58 15.54
N ASP A 114 -7.32 17.57 16.80
CA ASP A 114 -6.23 18.41 17.28
C ASP A 114 -4.91 18.08 16.56
N PHE A 115 -4.62 16.79 16.36
CA PHE A 115 -3.39 16.35 15.71
C PHE A 115 -3.35 16.68 14.21
N PHE A 116 -4.44 16.43 13.49
CA PHE A 116 -4.50 16.67 12.04
C PHE A 116 -4.86 18.12 11.68
N ASP A 117 -5.14 18.96 12.68
CA ASP A 117 -5.67 20.32 12.52
C ASP A 117 -6.95 20.32 11.66
N THR A 118 -7.93 19.54 12.11
CA THR A 118 -9.22 19.35 11.44
C THR A 118 -10.41 19.58 12.39
N GLN A 119 -11.62 19.56 11.84
CA GLN A 119 -12.87 19.71 12.61
C GLN A 119 -13.87 18.63 12.19
N ALA A 120 -13.39 17.39 12.07
CA ALA A 120 -14.24 16.28 11.66
C ALA A 120 -15.32 16.01 12.72
N SER A 121 -16.54 15.81 12.25
CA SER A 121 -17.72 15.61 13.08
C SER A 121 -18.39 14.29 12.74
N PHE A 122 -19.03 13.66 13.73
CA PHE A 122 -19.64 12.35 13.54
C PHE A 122 -20.71 12.40 12.45
N HIS A 123 -20.58 11.52 11.46
CA HIS A 123 -21.53 11.37 10.37
C HIS A 123 -22.36 10.10 10.54
N SER A 124 -21.71 8.94 10.60
CA SER A 124 -22.39 7.65 10.64
C SER A 124 -21.52 6.54 11.25
N VAL A 125 -22.14 5.37 11.44
CA VAL A 125 -21.40 4.12 11.63
C VAL A 125 -21.63 3.23 10.42
N PHE A 126 -20.55 2.80 9.79
CA PHE A 126 -20.56 1.95 8.62
C PHE A 126 -20.11 0.53 8.98
N LEU A 127 -20.94 -0.45 8.63
CA LEU A 127 -20.67 -1.87 8.86
C LEU A 127 -20.07 -2.45 7.58
N HIS A 128 -18.80 -2.85 7.61
CA HIS A 128 -18.18 -3.50 6.46
C HIS A 128 -18.70 -4.93 6.35
N HIS A 129 -19.43 -5.26 5.28
CA HIS A 129 -20.07 -6.56 5.07
C HIS A 129 -19.18 -7.54 4.28
N SER A 130 -18.21 -6.99 3.57
CA SER A 130 -17.36 -7.65 2.59
C SER A 130 -15.99 -6.96 2.50
N ASP A 131 -15.07 -7.60 1.79
CA ASP A 131 -13.68 -7.21 1.61
C ASP A 131 -13.49 -5.90 0.80
N ASP A 132 -14.54 -5.14 0.52
CA ASP A 132 -14.55 -3.95 -0.35
C ASP A 132 -13.58 -2.85 0.10
N VAL A 133 -13.31 -2.77 1.40
CA VAL A 133 -12.34 -1.82 1.98
C VAL A 133 -10.90 -2.16 1.59
N ASN A 134 -10.62 -3.42 1.22
CA ASN A 134 -9.33 -3.79 0.64
C ASN A 134 -9.16 -3.17 -0.76
N VAL A 135 -10.25 -2.93 -1.49
CA VAL A 135 -10.25 -2.33 -2.83
C VAL A 135 -10.01 -0.82 -2.77
N ALA A 136 -10.56 -0.13 -1.76
CA ALA A 136 -10.34 1.30 -1.55
C ALA A 136 -8.88 1.63 -1.15
N PHE A 137 -8.25 0.78 -0.32
CA PHE A 137 -6.92 1.08 0.22
C PHE A 137 -5.74 0.37 -0.47
N ASP A 138 -5.98 -0.59 -1.36
CA ASP A 138 -4.93 -1.36 -2.05
C ASP A 138 -3.87 -1.91 -1.07
N THR A 139 -4.33 -2.34 0.12
CA THR A 139 -3.49 -2.94 1.16
C THR A 139 -3.74 -4.44 1.20
N SER A 140 -2.69 -5.26 1.25
CA SER A 140 -2.77 -6.72 1.47
C SER A 140 -3.45 -6.95 2.80
N GLY A 141 -4.77 -7.18 2.80
CA GLY A 141 -5.52 -7.90 3.82
C GLY A 141 -5.29 -7.54 5.31
N ALA A 142 -4.57 -6.47 5.64
CA ALA A 142 -4.19 -6.11 7.01
C ALA A 142 -5.09 -4.98 7.56
N VAL A 143 -5.76 -4.25 6.66
CA VAL A 143 -6.74 -3.21 7.00
C VAL A 143 -8.13 -3.77 6.69
N SER A 144 -8.53 -4.75 7.50
CA SER A 144 -9.62 -5.70 7.26
C SER A 144 -10.96 -5.08 6.81
N GLY A 145 -11.51 -5.52 5.67
CA GLY A 145 -12.91 -5.31 5.31
C GLY A 145 -13.87 -6.34 5.93
N ARG A 146 -13.41 -7.56 6.20
CA ARG A 146 -14.24 -8.57 6.87
C ARG A 146 -14.13 -8.44 8.39
N GLY A 147 -15.23 -8.09 9.04
CA GLY A 147 -15.33 -8.12 10.51
C GLY A 147 -14.91 -6.83 11.20
N THR A 148 -14.86 -5.71 10.49
CA THR A 148 -14.67 -4.37 11.07
C THR A 148 -15.93 -3.52 10.95
N VAL A 149 -15.96 -2.42 11.72
CA VAL A 149 -17.01 -1.40 11.74
C VAL A 149 -16.34 -0.05 11.85
N SER A 150 -16.71 0.92 11.03
CA SER A 150 -16.13 2.26 11.09
C SER A 150 -17.08 3.22 11.78
N ALA A 151 -16.61 3.91 12.82
CA ALA A 151 -17.19 5.21 13.15
C ALA A 151 -16.62 6.24 12.17
N VAL A 152 -17.52 6.90 11.43
CA VAL A 152 -17.20 7.78 10.31
C VAL A 152 -17.40 9.21 10.75
N TYR A 153 -16.34 10.01 10.60
CA TYR A 153 -16.34 11.44 10.87
C TYR A 153 -16.01 12.17 9.59
N THR A 154 -16.77 13.20 9.26
CA THR A 154 -16.59 13.96 8.01
C THR A 154 -16.23 15.41 8.28
N MET A 155 -15.54 16.00 7.31
CA MET A 155 -15.12 17.40 7.30
C MET A 155 -15.11 17.94 5.86
N PRO A 156 -15.13 19.27 5.65
CA PRO A 156 -15.03 19.85 4.32
C PRO A 156 -13.83 19.27 3.56
N ARG A 157 -14.06 18.88 2.31
CA ARG A 157 -13.03 18.27 1.48
C ARG A 157 -11.89 19.25 1.21
N GLU A 158 -10.66 18.78 1.40
CA GLU A 158 -9.43 19.51 1.08
C GLU A 158 -8.81 18.96 -0.23
N ALA A 159 -8.22 19.85 -1.03
CA ALA A 159 -7.50 19.46 -2.23
C ALA A 159 -6.29 18.57 -1.89
N THR A 160 -5.98 17.62 -2.77
CA THR A 160 -5.01 16.56 -2.47
C THR A 160 -3.59 17.08 -2.25
N ASP A 161 -3.18 18.07 -3.05
CA ASP A 161 -1.90 18.75 -2.90
C ASP A 161 -1.76 19.45 -1.54
N SER A 162 -2.74 20.27 -1.16
CA SER A 162 -2.78 21.01 0.10
C SER A 162 -2.73 20.08 1.30
N MET A 163 -3.62 19.08 1.32
CA MET A 163 -3.67 18.16 2.45
C MET A 163 -2.45 17.23 2.48
N TYR A 164 -1.85 16.87 1.34
CA TYR A 164 -0.63 16.06 1.34
C TYR A 164 0.55 16.86 1.89
N GLU A 165 0.71 18.13 1.49
CA GLU A 165 1.75 19.01 2.04
C GLU A 165 1.58 19.21 3.55
N LYS A 166 0.36 19.48 4.02
CA LYS A 166 0.05 19.64 5.44
C LYS A 166 0.34 18.37 6.24
N ILE A 167 -0.27 17.25 5.84
CA ILE A 167 -0.21 15.99 6.58
C ILE A 167 1.20 15.37 6.52
N SER A 168 1.87 15.42 5.37
CA SER A 168 3.26 14.96 5.27
C SER A 168 4.23 15.83 6.09
N ALA A 169 4.00 17.15 6.20
CA ALA A 169 4.83 18.02 7.05
C ALA A 169 4.67 17.73 8.55
N LEU A 170 3.46 17.34 8.98
CA LEU A 170 3.15 16.91 10.34
C LEU A 170 3.78 15.55 10.64
N LEU A 171 3.62 14.57 9.74
CA LEU A 171 4.02 13.19 9.96
C LEU A 171 5.51 12.95 9.68
N LEU A 172 6.01 13.36 8.53
CA LEU A 172 7.34 12.95 8.08
C LEU A 172 8.43 13.85 8.65
N SER A 173 9.54 13.23 9.05
CA SER A 173 10.74 13.97 9.40
C SER A 173 11.20 14.87 8.24
N GLN A 174 11.83 16.00 8.56
CA GLN A 174 12.40 16.88 7.53
C GLN A 174 13.45 16.16 6.68
N GLU A 175 14.17 15.21 7.27
CA GLU A 175 15.14 14.37 6.57
C GLU A 175 14.47 13.60 5.43
N ILE A 176 13.40 12.84 5.71
CA ILE A 176 12.66 12.07 4.70
C ILE A 176 12.09 13.00 3.61
N ARG A 177 11.49 14.12 3.99
CA ARG A 177 10.91 15.08 3.02
C ARG A 177 11.96 15.77 2.15
N ALA A 178 13.19 15.91 2.64
CA ALA A 178 14.30 16.52 1.89
C ALA A 178 15.10 15.50 1.08
N SER A 179 14.84 14.20 1.25
CA SER A 179 15.52 13.12 0.52
C SER A 179 14.95 12.83 -0.87
N GLY A 180 13.88 13.51 -1.26
CA GLY A 180 13.26 13.42 -2.58
C GLY A 180 12.71 12.03 -2.91
N GLY A 181 12.86 11.62 -4.17
CA GLY A 181 12.49 10.27 -4.62
C GLY A 181 10.99 10.04 -4.60
N PHE A 182 10.53 9.02 -3.86
CA PHE A 182 9.12 8.66 -3.82
C PHE A 182 8.26 9.72 -3.11
N TYR A 183 8.83 10.48 -2.17
CA TYR A 183 8.13 11.63 -1.59
C TYR A 183 7.79 12.68 -2.66
N ASP A 184 8.73 12.98 -3.57
CA ASP A 184 8.49 13.92 -4.66
C ASP A 184 7.51 13.35 -5.69
N ALA A 185 7.57 12.04 -5.97
CA ALA A 185 6.61 11.37 -6.85
C ALA A 185 5.18 11.43 -6.30
N ALA A 186 5.00 11.18 -4.99
CA ALA A 186 3.70 11.32 -4.32
C ALA A 186 3.20 12.76 -4.36
N ARG A 187 4.09 13.75 -4.15
CA ARG A 187 3.74 15.17 -4.27
C ARG A 187 3.33 15.54 -5.68
N GLY A 188 4.01 15.00 -6.70
CA GLY A 188 3.65 15.17 -8.10
C GLY A 188 2.26 14.63 -8.41
N LEU A 189 1.97 13.40 -7.99
CA LEU A 189 0.64 12.80 -8.12
C LEU A 189 -0.46 13.61 -7.40
N ALA A 190 -0.16 14.14 -6.22
CA ALA A 190 -1.12 14.90 -5.41
C ALA A 190 -1.56 16.22 -6.09
N ALA A 191 -0.80 16.72 -7.07
CA ALA A 191 -1.15 17.91 -7.83
C ALA A 191 -2.30 17.68 -8.83
N ASP A 192 -2.66 16.43 -9.12
CA ASP A 192 -3.81 16.11 -9.94
C ASP A 192 -5.12 16.29 -9.15
N GLU A 193 -6.09 17.02 -9.68
CA GLU A 193 -7.36 17.31 -9.01
C GLU A 193 -8.21 16.04 -8.75
N SER A 194 -7.95 14.96 -9.49
CA SER A 194 -8.63 13.67 -9.33
C SER A 194 -7.88 12.69 -8.43
N SER A 195 -6.71 13.07 -7.92
CA SER A 195 -5.97 12.28 -6.94
C SER A 195 -6.62 12.35 -5.56
N SER A 196 -6.25 11.40 -4.70
CA SER A 196 -6.61 11.37 -3.28
C SER A 196 -5.41 10.98 -2.43
N MET A 197 -5.38 11.36 -1.16
CA MET A 197 -4.46 10.81 -0.19
C MET A 197 -5.19 10.12 0.95
N SER A 198 -4.47 9.20 1.56
CA SER A 198 -4.85 8.61 2.83
C SER A 198 -3.65 8.50 3.76
N PHE A 199 -3.88 8.70 5.05
CA PHE A 199 -2.97 8.31 6.10
C PHE A 199 -3.63 7.27 7.00
N ALA A 200 -2.91 6.19 7.33
CA ALA A 200 -3.40 5.12 8.18
C ALA A 200 -2.44 4.80 9.33
N ILE A 201 -3.02 4.49 10.49
CA ILE A 201 -2.36 3.88 11.65
C ILE A 201 -3.04 2.54 11.91
N ILE A 202 -2.28 1.44 11.85
CA ILE A 202 -2.83 0.09 11.96
C ILE A 202 -2.37 -0.58 13.26
N ARG A 203 -3.26 -1.33 13.92
CA ARG A 203 -2.93 -2.11 15.13
C ARG A 203 -2.12 -3.36 14.80
N GLY A 204 -1.25 -3.79 15.72
CA GLY A 204 -0.39 -4.98 15.58
C GLY A 204 1.12 -4.69 15.63
N GLY A 205 1.46 -3.45 16.02
CA GLY A 205 2.75 -2.79 15.86
C GLY A 205 2.49 -1.50 15.08
N PRO A 206 3.08 -0.34 15.43
CA PRO A 206 2.74 0.90 14.76
C PRO A 206 3.15 0.75 13.30
N LEU A 207 2.18 0.56 12.40
CA LEU A 207 2.40 0.65 10.96
C LEU A 207 1.71 1.91 10.50
N TYR A 208 2.53 2.89 10.15
CA TYR A 208 2.12 4.17 9.63
C TYR A 208 2.21 4.13 8.11
N GLN A 209 1.16 4.53 7.40
CA GLN A 209 1.14 4.55 5.94
C GLN A 209 0.57 5.86 5.43
N LEU A 210 1.34 6.58 4.63
CA LEU A 210 0.90 7.76 3.90
C LEU A 210 0.91 7.42 2.42
N LYS A 211 -0.27 7.42 1.80
CA LYS A 211 -0.48 7.05 0.41
C LYS A 211 -1.11 8.19 -0.37
N VAL A 212 -0.65 8.40 -1.60
CA VAL A 212 -1.32 9.22 -2.62
C VAL A 212 -1.69 8.29 -3.78
N SER A 213 -2.91 8.40 -4.27
CA SER A 213 -3.44 7.60 -5.39
C SER A 213 -4.09 8.49 -6.44
N LEU A 214 -4.00 8.06 -7.69
CA LEU A 214 -4.64 8.68 -8.84
C LEU A 214 -5.28 7.57 -9.69
N VAL A 215 -6.61 7.61 -9.80
CA VAL A 215 -7.38 6.67 -10.63
C VAL A 215 -7.57 7.28 -12.00
N GLN A 216 -7.02 6.62 -13.02
CA GLN A 216 -7.11 7.03 -14.41
C GLN A 216 -8.05 6.08 -15.15
N GLY A 217 -9.08 6.65 -15.78
CA GLY A 217 -10.02 5.88 -16.59
C GLY A 217 -9.44 5.50 -17.95
N GLY A 218 -9.79 4.31 -18.42
CA GLY A 218 -9.40 3.78 -19.72
C GLY A 218 -8.67 2.43 -19.62
N SER A 219 -8.78 1.63 -20.68
CA SER A 219 -7.96 0.42 -20.80
C SER A 219 -6.51 0.83 -21.09
N PRO A 220 -5.52 0.33 -20.33
CA PRO A 220 -4.13 0.53 -20.70
C PRO A 220 -3.86 -0.12 -22.06
N GLY A 221 -2.85 0.38 -22.78
CA GLY A 221 -2.32 -0.35 -23.93
C GLY A 221 -1.68 -1.68 -23.54
N ASP A 222 -1.24 -2.45 -24.53
CA ASP A 222 -0.57 -3.74 -24.32
C ASP A 222 0.76 -3.63 -23.56
N VAL A 223 1.30 -2.41 -23.44
CA VAL A 223 2.53 -2.11 -22.69
C VAL A 223 2.22 -1.05 -21.65
N ILE A 224 2.45 -1.39 -20.39
CA ILE A 224 2.40 -0.49 -19.25
C ILE A 224 3.80 0.04 -19.00
N ASN A 225 3.90 1.36 -18.87
CA ASN A 225 5.06 2.02 -18.32
C ASN A 225 4.66 2.69 -17.00
N PRO A 226 5.07 2.15 -15.84
CA PRO A 226 4.61 2.63 -14.54
C PRO A 226 4.87 4.11 -14.30
N LEU A 227 5.99 4.64 -14.79
CA LEU A 227 6.33 6.04 -14.55
C LEU A 227 5.41 7.02 -15.30
N GLU A 228 4.83 6.60 -16.43
CA GLU A 228 3.85 7.43 -17.14
C GLU A 228 2.59 7.64 -16.30
N TYR A 229 2.09 6.58 -15.65
CA TYR A 229 0.94 6.66 -14.75
C TYR A 229 1.26 7.38 -13.44
N LEU A 230 2.51 7.28 -12.96
CA LEU A 230 3.02 8.03 -11.81
C LEU A 230 3.35 9.50 -12.13
N GLN A 231 3.15 9.94 -13.38
CA GLN A 231 3.47 11.29 -13.87
C GLN A 231 4.94 11.69 -13.65
N ALA A 232 5.87 10.74 -13.83
CA ALA A 232 7.30 10.92 -13.62
C ALA A 232 8.12 10.52 -14.86
N GLU A 233 9.19 11.25 -15.17
CA GLU A 233 10.16 10.85 -16.20
C GLU A 233 11.21 9.87 -15.66
N THR A 234 11.60 10.06 -14.41
CA THR A 234 12.61 9.27 -13.70
C THR A 234 12.20 9.16 -12.24
N LEU A 235 12.36 7.96 -11.68
CA LEU A 235 12.14 7.73 -10.26
C LEU A 235 13.48 7.44 -9.58
N HIS A 236 13.79 8.26 -8.57
CA HIS A 236 14.96 8.10 -7.73
C HIS A 236 14.57 7.39 -6.43
N ARG A 237 15.46 6.52 -5.94
CA ARG A 237 15.42 6.07 -4.55
C ARG A 237 15.67 7.27 -3.65
N SER A 238 15.01 7.30 -2.50
CA SER A 238 15.22 8.36 -1.52
C SER A 238 16.67 8.36 -1.02
N GLU A 239 17.26 9.56 -0.92
CA GLU A 239 18.57 9.76 -0.30
C GLU A 239 18.60 9.38 1.19
N HIS A 240 17.44 9.12 1.80
CA HIS A 240 17.33 8.53 3.14
C HIS A 240 18.06 7.19 3.23
N PHE A 241 18.15 6.44 2.12
CA PHE A 241 18.85 5.16 2.06
C PHE A 241 20.32 5.27 1.64
N SER A 242 20.85 6.47 1.41
CA SER A 242 22.23 6.69 0.92
C SER A 242 23.32 6.16 1.86
N GLY A 243 23.01 5.99 3.15
CA GLY A 243 23.94 5.50 4.16
C GLY A 243 24.21 3.99 4.12
N GLY A 244 23.66 3.23 3.17
CA GLY A 244 23.89 1.78 3.06
C GLY A 244 23.12 1.10 1.92
N PHE A 245 23.18 -0.23 1.90
CA PHE A 245 22.51 -1.04 0.89
C PHE A 245 21.14 -1.54 1.36
N PHE A 246 20.09 -0.83 0.94
CA PHE A 246 18.69 -1.11 1.30
C PHE A 246 17.81 -1.49 0.08
N PRO A 247 18.15 -2.56 -0.65
CA PRO A 247 17.56 -2.86 -1.96
C PRO A 247 16.05 -3.14 -1.93
N LEU A 248 15.50 -3.49 -0.77
CA LEU A 248 14.08 -3.84 -0.59
C LEU A 248 13.23 -2.73 0.03
N ASN A 249 13.83 -1.57 0.35
CA ASN A 249 13.12 -0.46 0.97
C ASN A 249 12.54 0.52 -0.05
N SER A 250 12.93 0.43 -1.32
CA SER A 250 12.39 1.21 -2.43
C SER A 250 11.95 0.26 -3.55
N ILE A 251 10.65 0.15 -3.81
CA ILE A 251 10.12 -0.80 -4.80
C ILE A 251 9.13 -0.15 -5.76
N VAL A 252 9.12 -0.60 -7.01
CA VAL A 252 8.05 -0.29 -7.96
C VAL A 252 7.28 -1.58 -8.24
N GLN A 253 5.96 -1.52 -8.24
CA GLN A 253 5.09 -2.68 -8.39
C GLN A 253 4.09 -2.44 -9.52
N VAL A 254 3.82 -3.49 -10.29
CA VAL A 254 2.72 -3.52 -11.26
C VAL A 254 1.85 -4.73 -10.95
N ALA A 255 0.57 -4.49 -10.74
CA ALA A 255 -0.43 -5.51 -10.50
C ALA A 255 -1.52 -5.45 -11.56
N VAL A 256 -2.02 -6.60 -11.99
CA VAL A 256 -3.07 -6.74 -13.01
C VAL A 256 -4.13 -7.69 -12.49
N ILE A 257 -5.36 -7.21 -12.42
CA ILE A 257 -6.54 -7.99 -12.00
C ILE A 257 -7.55 -8.09 -13.15
N GLY A 258 -8.23 -9.24 -13.28
CA GLY A 258 -9.29 -9.46 -14.26
C GLY A 258 -8.89 -10.31 -15.48
N LYS A 259 -9.47 -10.02 -16.65
CA LYS A 259 -9.23 -10.79 -17.89
C LYS A 259 -7.94 -10.32 -18.55
N GLY A 260 -6.80 -10.77 -18.03
CA GLY A 260 -5.48 -10.44 -18.55
C GLY A 260 -4.39 -10.95 -17.61
N GLY A 261 -3.16 -10.94 -18.08
CA GLY A 261 -1.99 -11.31 -17.29
C GLY A 261 -0.75 -10.59 -17.80
N ILE A 262 0.34 -10.71 -17.06
CA ILE A 262 1.62 -10.17 -17.45
C ILE A 262 2.35 -11.24 -18.26
N THR A 263 2.69 -10.91 -19.51
CA THR A 263 3.34 -11.85 -20.46
C THR A 263 4.82 -11.58 -20.66
N GLY A 264 5.31 -10.44 -20.22
CA GLY A 264 6.71 -10.05 -20.37
C GLY A 264 7.05 -8.78 -19.63
N VAL A 265 8.33 -8.57 -19.39
CA VAL A 265 8.87 -7.39 -18.70
C VAL A 265 10.24 -7.01 -19.25
N SER A 266 10.60 -5.74 -19.15
CA SER A 266 11.92 -5.20 -19.48
C SER A 266 12.47 -4.43 -18.28
N PRO A 267 13.75 -4.63 -17.87
CA PRO A 267 14.84 -5.33 -18.56
C PRO A 267 14.83 -6.88 -18.47
N GLY A 268 13.85 -7.48 -17.81
CA GLY A 268 13.73 -8.94 -17.63
C GLY A 268 13.58 -9.34 -16.17
N LEU A 269 13.51 -10.64 -15.91
CA LEU A 269 13.44 -11.19 -14.56
C LEU A 269 14.83 -11.27 -13.92
N VAL A 270 14.92 -11.00 -12.61
CA VAL A 270 16.10 -11.36 -11.82
C VAL A 270 16.07 -12.85 -11.49
N ASP A 271 17.25 -13.46 -11.35
CA ASP A 271 17.37 -14.87 -10.96
C ASP A 271 16.84 -15.05 -9.53
N PHE A 272 15.96 -16.03 -9.33
CA PHE A 272 15.35 -16.33 -8.03
C PHE A 272 15.40 -17.82 -7.69
N ASP A 273 15.43 -18.11 -6.38
CA ASP A 273 15.20 -19.42 -5.80
C ASP A 273 13.81 -19.46 -5.14
N VAL A 274 13.16 -20.62 -5.12
CA VAL A 274 11.88 -20.78 -4.42
C VAL A 274 12.14 -21.32 -3.01
N VAL A 275 11.68 -20.59 -1.99
CA VAL A 275 11.75 -21.02 -0.58
C VAL A 275 10.36 -20.92 0.02
N GLU A 276 9.83 -22.04 0.52
CA GLU A 276 8.48 -22.10 1.11
C GLU A 276 7.42 -21.49 0.17
N ASP A 277 7.44 -21.92 -1.11
CA ASP A 277 6.57 -21.46 -2.20
C ASP A 277 6.66 -19.95 -2.52
N THR A 278 7.69 -19.26 -2.01
CA THR A 278 7.94 -17.84 -2.26
C THR A 278 9.17 -17.66 -3.17
N PRO A 279 9.07 -16.92 -4.29
CA PRO A 279 10.23 -16.60 -5.13
C PRO A 279 11.12 -15.55 -4.45
N ILE A 280 12.40 -15.90 -4.28
CA ILE A 280 13.43 -15.10 -3.60
C ILE A 280 14.58 -14.79 -4.55
N PRO A 281 14.86 -13.51 -4.88
CA PRO A 281 16.03 -13.16 -5.67
C PRO A 281 17.32 -13.72 -5.05
N THR A 282 18.11 -14.37 -5.88
CA THR A 282 19.41 -14.94 -5.50
C THR A 282 20.49 -13.88 -5.37
N ASP A 283 20.31 -12.73 -6.01
CA ASP A 283 21.22 -11.59 -6.00
C ASP A 283 20.45 -10.27 -5.95
N LEU A 284 20.42 -9.64 -4.78
CA LEU A 284 19.73 -8.37 -4.57
C LEU A 284 20.48 -7.16 -5.16
N THR A 285 21.70 -7.35 -5.68
CA THR A 285 22.48 -6.28 -6.33
C THR A 285 22.04 -6.04 -7.78
N GLN A 286 21.34 -7.01 -8.38
CA GLN A 286 20.87 -6.92 -9.76
C GLN A 286 19.60 -6.09 -9.87
N THR A 287 19.52 -5.34 -10.97
CA THR A 287 18.31 -4.62 -11.36
C THR A 287 17.44 -5.51 -12.23
N GLY A 288 16.14 -5.55 -11.96
CA GLY A 288 15.19 -6.27 -12.79
C GLY A 288 13.88 -6.53 -12.08
N TRP A 289 13.02 -7.32 -12.71
CA TRP A 289 11.70 -7.65 -12.19
C TRP A 289 11.69 -8.98 -11.44
N ILE A 290 10.82 -9.07 -10.45
CA ILE A 290 10.52 -10.28 -9.71
C ILE A 290 9.06 -10.60 -9.98
N ASP A 291 8.80 -11.83 -10.45
CA ASP A 291 7.44 -12.32 -10.60
C ASP A 291 6.92 -12.79 -9.24
N GLN A 292 5.84 -12.16 -8.77
CA GLN A 292 5.12 -12.49 -7.54
C GLN A 292 3.67 -12.88 -7.86
N SER A 293 3.37 -13.19 -9.12
CA SER A 293 2.01 -13.47 -9.60
C SER A 293 1.38 -14.65 -8.85
N ALA A 294 0.10 -14.49 -8.51
CA ALA A 294 -0.74 -15.53 -7.94
C ALA A 294 -1.74 -16.06 -8.99
N GLU A 295 -2.45 -17.14 -8.66
CA GLU A 295 -3.45 -17.70 -9.58
C GLU A 295 -4.57 -16.67 -9.88
N GLY A 296 -4.68 -16.26 -11.14
CA GLY A 296 -5.69 -15.28 -11.60
C GLY A 296 -5.31 -13.79 -11.48
N ALA A 297 -4.11 -13.46 -10.99
CA ALA A 297 -3.60 -12.09 -10.92
C ALA A 297 -2.12 -12.01 -11.29
N GLY A 298 -1.76 -11.04 -12.14
CA GLY A 298 -0.36 -10.79 -12.49
C GLY A 298 0.25 -9.78 -11.52
N GLU A 299 1.42 -10.08 -10.95
CA GLU A 299 2.12 -9.17 -10.03
C GLU A 299 3.62 -9.19 -10.28
N MET A 300 4.18 -8.02 -10.56
CA MET A 300 5.61 -7.83 -10.79
C MET A 300 6.16 -6.76 -9.86
N VAL A 301 7.30 -7.05 -9.23
CA VAL A 301 8.02 -6.11 -8.36
C VAL A 301 9.38 -5.81 -8.99
N PHE A 302 9.65 -4.55 -9.29
CA PHE A 302 10.93 -4.08 -9.79
C PHE A 302 11.90 -3.82 -8.64
N LEU A 303 13.07 -4.44 -8.76
CA LEU A 303 14.21 -4.26 -7.88
C LEU A 303 15.20 -3.29 -8.53
N PHE A 304 15.56 -2.22 -7.81
CA PHE A 304 16.58 -1.27 -8.27
C PHE A 304 17.99 -1.88 -8.27
N GLY A 305 18.27 -2.82 -7.37
CA GLY A 305 19.61 -3.35 -7.16
C GLY A 305 20.57 -2.29 -6.61
N GLU A 306 21.77 -2.21 -7.17
CA GLU A 306 22.74 -1.15 -6.85
C GLU A 306 22.43 0.21 -7.48
N ARG A 307 21.41 0.29 -8.37
CA ARG A 307 21.02 1.55 -8.98
C ARG A 307 20.24 2.43 -7.99
N ASN A 308 20.36 3.74 -8.18
CA ASN A 308 19.61 4.75 -7.43
C ASN A 308 18.47 5.37 -8.22
N SER A 309 18.34 5.06 -9.51
CA SER A 309 17.28 5.60 -10.35
C SER A 309 16.95 4.71 -11.53
N VAL A 310 15.72 4.89 -12.02
CA VAL A 310 15.17 4.23 -13.20
C VAL A 310 14.34 5.22 -14.01
N GLY A 311 14.50 5.20 -15.34
CA GLY A 311 13.74 6.04 -16.26
C GLY A 311 12.49 5.35 -16.81
N SER A 312 11.60 6.13 -17.44
CA SER A 312 10.33 5.61 -17.96
C SER A 312 10.52 4.48 -18.98
N GLY A 313 11.52 4.57 -19.87
CA GLY A 313 11.79 3.51 -20.86
C GLY A 313 12.31 2.18 -20.28
N GLU A 314 12.56 2.10 -18.97
CA GLU A 314 13.24 0.96 -18.33
C GLU A 314 12.30 0.09 -17.48
N LEU A 315 11.01 0.43 -17.37
CA LEU A 315 10.02 -0.27 -16.53
C LEU A 315 8.86 -0.89 -17.33
N ALA A 316 9.07 -1.27 -18.58
CA ALA A 316 7.98 -1.79 -19.41
C ALA A 316 7.46 -3.14 -18.89
N VAL A 317 6.13 -3.23 -18.72
CA VAL A 317 5.39 -4.46 -18.41
C VAL A 317 4.41 -4.73 -19.55
N MET A 318 4.48 -5.93 -20.13
CA MET A 318 3.65 -6.34 -21.26
C MET A 318 2.43 -7.10 -20.76
N LEU A 319 1.25 -6.65 -21.17
CA LEU A 319 -0.02 -7.32 -20.94
C LEU A 319 -0.35 -8.28 -22.06
N GLY A 320 -1.04 -9.36 -21.73
CA GLY A 320 -1.62 -10.26 -22.71
C GLY A 320 -2.79 -11.06 -22.16
N GLU A 321 -3.39 -11.89 -23.02
CA GLU A 321 -4.45 -12.80 -22.60
C GLU A 321 -3.91 -13.82 -21.60
N ASN A 322 -4.59 -13.96 -20.45
CA ASN A 322 -4.29 -15.00 -19.49
C ASN A 322 -5.21 -16.21 -19.74
N PRO A 323 -4.70 -17.31 -20.33
CA PRO A 323 -5.52 -18.50 -20.60
C PRO A 323 -6.02 -19.22 -19.34
N ALA A 324 -5.49 -18.88 -18.16
CA ALA A 324 -5.92 -19.43 -16.87
C ALA A 324 -6.94 -18.56 -16.13
N ALA A 325 -7.35 -17.41 -16.67
CA ALA A 325 -8.38 -16.59 -16.03
C ALA A 325 -9.76 -17.27 -16.17
N PRO A 326 -10.46 -17.63 -15.08
CA PRO A 326 -11.76 -18.27 -15.18
C PRO A 326 -12.75 -17.36 -15.93
N PRO A 327 -13.58 -17.89 -16.84
CA PRO A 327 -14.61 -17.11 -17.50
C PRO A 327 -15.63 -16.62 -16.45
N ARG A 328 -15.97 -15.33 -16.49
CA ARG A 328 -17.07 -14.77 -15.69
C ARG A 328 -18.36 -15.56 -15.99
N PRO A 329 -19.03 -16.15 -14.99
CA PRO A 329 -20.38 -16.67 -15.17
C PRO A 329 -21.33 -15.54 -15.59
N GLY A 330 -22.24 -15.84 -16.50
CA GLY A 330 -23.22 -14.88 -17.01
C GLY A 330 -24.19 -14.39 -15.94
N LEU A 331 -24.66 -13.14 -16.14
CA LEU A 331 -25.66 -12.45 -15.32
C LEU A 331 -26.82 -13.36 -14.91
N ILE A 332 -27.07 -13.47 -13.61
CA ILE A 332 -28.40 -13.75 -13.06
C ILE A 332 -28.77 -12.54 -12.21
N ASP A 333 -29.90 -11.92 -12.54
CA ASP A 333 -30.47 -10.78 -11.81
C ASP A 333 -30.67 -11.10 -10.32
N GLY A 334 -30.23 -10.18 -9.45
CA GLY A 334 -30.82 -10.02 -8.12
C GLY A 334 -29.98 -10.40 -6.89
N ILE A 335 -28.67 -10.62 -7.02
CA ILE A 335 -27.77 -10.81 -5.87
C ILE A 335 -26.47 -10.03 -6.14
N PRO A 336 -26.05 -9.06 -5.30
CA PRO A 336 -24.73 -8.45 -5.45
C PRO A 336 -23.68 -9.49 -5.04
N ASP A 337 -23.00 -10.06 -6.03
CA ASP A 337 -21.94 -11.07 -5.87
C ASP A 337 -20.65 -10.40 -5.37
N GLU A 338 -20.53 -10.32 -4.05
CA GLU A 338 -19.27 -10.05 -3.34
C GLU A 338 -18.70 -11.39 -2.87
N SER A 339 -17.93 -12.07 -3.73
CA SER A 339 -17.22 -13.27 -3.32
C SER A 339 -15.77 -13.30 -3.82
N LEU A 340 -14.89 -12.91 -2.90
CA LEU A 340 -13.77 -13.76 -2.45
C LEU A 340 -12.74 -14.16 -3.51
N VAL A 341 -11.94 -13.18 -3.96
CA VAL A 341 -10.54 -13.45 -4.32
C VAL A 341 -9.68 -12.65 -3.36
N VAL A 342 -9.19 -13.34 -2.33
CA VAL A 342 -8.29 -12.80 -1.31
C VAL A 342 -6.95 -12.51 -2.00
N LEU A 343 -6.75 -11.26 -2.39
CA LEU A 343 -5.49 -10.78 -2.95
C LEU A 343 -4.63 -10.27 -1.78
N ILE A 344 -3.54 -10.98 -1.51
CA ILE A 344 -2.50 -10.55 -0.57
C ILE A 344 -1.70 -9.43 -1.27
N ILE A 345 -2.26 -8.23 -1.38
CA ILE A 345 -1.66 -7.02 -1.99
C ILE A 345 -0.45 -6.50 -1.20
N ALA A 346 0.70 -7.13 -1.36
CA ALA A 346 1.82 -7.16 -0.44
C ALA A 346 2.37 -5.82 0.12
N VAL A 347 1.66 -5.17 1.05
CA VAL A 347 2.25 -4.39 2.16
C VAL A 347 2.89 -5.36 3.17
N ALA A 348 2.34 -6.57 3.27
CA ALA A 348 3.00 -7.72 3.89
C ALA A 348 4.24 -8.17 3.10
N GLY A 349 4.48 -7.68 1.88
CA GLY A 349 5.67 -8.02 1.09
C GLY A 349 6.92 -7.32 1.60
N ALA A 350 6.88 -6.02 1.82
CA ALA A 350 8.11 -5.35 2.19
C ALA A 350 8.57 -5.70 3.63
N SER A 351 7.68 -6.11 4.54
CA SER A 351 8.03 -6.58 5.91
C SER A 351 8.02 -8.11 6.06
N GLY A 352 7.03 -8.80 5.48
CA GLY A 352 6.91 -10.26 5.46
C GLY A 352 7.73 -10.94 4.35
N ALA A 353 7.83 -10.37 3.14
CA ALA A 353 8.84 -10.82 2.18
C ALA A 353 10.24 -10.47 2.67
N ALA A 354 10.50 -9.32 3.33
CA ALA A 354 11.79 -9.14 4.01
C ALA A 354 12.06 -10.24 5.06
N ALA A 355 11.06 -10.67 5.84
CA ALA A 355 11.18 -11.78 6.78
C ALA A 355 11.35 -13.16 6.11
N LEU A 356 10.69 -13.41 4.97
CA LEU A 356 10.81 -14.63 4.16
C LEU A 356 12.12 -14.66 3.36
N PHE A 357 12.50 -13.57 2.70
CA PHE A 357 13.82 -13.31 2.11
C PHE A 357 14.92 -13.60 3.14
N LEU A 358 14.76 -13.17 4.39
CA LEU A 358 15.68 -13.48 5.49
C LEU A 358 15.72 -14.96 5.88
N ARG A 359 14.58 -15.66 5.90
CA ARG A 359 14.55 -17.12 6.14
C ARG A 359 15.24 -17.89 5.01
N GLY A 360 15.08 -17.45 3.76
CA GLY A 360 15.78 -17.99 2.60
C GLY A 360 17.29 -17.73 2.64
N TYR A 361 17.71 -16.48 2.83
CA TYR A 361 19.14 -16.10 2.85
C TYR A 361 19.91 -16.69 4.05
N LYS A 362 19.26 -16.86 5.21
CA LYS A 362 19.88 -17.57 6.35
C LYS A 362 20.13 -19.06 6.08
N ARG A 363 19.50 -19.66 5.06
CA ARG A 363 19.54 -21.11 4.79
C ARG A 363 20.57 -21.56 3.73
N ALA A 364 21.27 -20.68 3.00
CA ALA A 364 22.26 -21.11 2.00
C ALA A 364 23.55 -20.25 1.94
N PRO A 365 24.78 -20.83 1.81
CA PRO A 365 25.23 -22.20 2.04
C PRO A 365 26.27 -22.31 3.18
N GLY A 366 26.02 -23.25 4.11
CA GLY A 366 26.99 -23.66 5.14
C GLY A 366 26.60 -24.94 5.89
N SER A 367 25.30 -25.28 5.95
CA SER A 367 24.85 -26.51 6.60
C SER A 367 24.73 -27.68 5.63
N ARG A 368 25.87 -28.17 5.14
CA ARG A 368 25.99 -29.62 4.83
C ARG A 368 26.52 -30.29 6.10
N ALA A 369 25.61 -30.82 6.91
CA ALA A 369 25.97 -31.75 7.97
C ALA A 369 26.44 -33.07 7.33
N ARG A 370 27.57 -33.58 7.83
CA ARG A 370 27.94 -35.00 7.73
C ARG A 370 27.05 -35.82 8.65
#